data_AF-A0A0B7HLG7-F1
#
_entry.id   AF-A0A0B7HLG7-F1
#
_cell.length_a   1.000
_cell.length_b   1.000
_cell.length_c   1.000
_cell.angle_alpha   90.00
_cell.angle_beta   90.00
_cell.angle_gamma   90.00
#
_symmetry.space_group_name_H-M   'P 1'
#
loop_
_entity.id
_entity.type
_entity.pdbx_description
1 polymer ?
#
loop_
_entity_poly.entity_id
_entity_poly.type
_entity_poly.pdbx_seq_one_letter_code
_entity_poly.pdbx_strand_id
1 'polypeptide(L)' 'MKKISIILCCLLGWQSQAQNTQISPDGNVKVTFELNPSGKPFYKIWYKNQEVIKQSYMGLELKKYY' A
#
# COMPACT_ATOMS: atom_id res chain seq x y z
N MET A 1 24.60 13.47 -27.53
CA MET A 1 23.74 12.26 -27.45
C MET A 1 23.78 11.59 -26.07
N LYS A 2 24.95 11.35 -25.45
CA LYS A 2 25.04 10.73 -24.11
C LYS A 2 24.29 11.50 -23.00
N LYS A 3 24.37 12.84 -22.98
CA LYS A 3 23.67 13.69 -21.99
C LYS A 3 22.14 13.60 -22.07
N ILE A 4 21.60 13.52 -23.29
CA ILE A 4 20.15 13.35 -23.53
C ILE A 4 19.69 11.97 -23.08
N SER A 5 20.50 10.94 -23.32
CA SER A 5 20.22 9.57 -22.87
C SER A 5 20.16 9.45 -21.34
N ILE A 6 20.99 10.19 -20.59
CA ILE A 6 20.96 10.18 -19.12
C ILE A 6 19.69 10.87 -18.59
N ILE A 7 19.29 12.00 -19.18
CA ILE A 7 18.08 12.72 -18.81
C ILE A 7 16.84 11.84 -19.03
N LEU A 8 16.78 11.10 -20.14
CA LEU A 8 15.67 10.19 -20.44
C LEU A 8 15.58 9.01 -19.44
N CYS A 9 16.71 8.45 -19.00
CA CYS A 9 16.72 7.40 -17.98
C CYS A 9 16.26 7.91 -16.61
N CYS A 10 16.61 9.14 -16.22
CA CYS A 10 16.18 9.72 -14.93
C CYS A 10 14.66 10.01 -14.90
N LEU A 11 14.04 10.27 -16.05
CA LEU A 11 12.58 10.51 -16.16
C LEU A 11 11.74 9.23 -15.99
N LEU A 12 12.33 8.05 -16.19
CA LEU A 12 11.65 6.75 -16.06
C LEU A 12 11.79 6.13 -14.66
N GLY A 13 12.61 6.71 -13.77
CA GLY A 13 12.93 6.15 -12.46
C GLY A 13 11.89 6.42 -11.35
N TRP A 14 10.77 7.07 -11.65
CA TRP A 14 9.80 7.51 -10.66
C TRP A 14 8.46 6.79 -10.80
N GLN A 15 8.40 5.48 -10.57
CA GLN A 15 7.10 4.81 -10.46
C GLN A 15 7.11 3.43 -9.79
N SER A 16 7.97 3.21 -8.79
CA SER A 16 7.76 2.12 -7.85
C SER A 16 6.87 2.60 -6.70
N GLN A 17 5.57 2.83 -6.96
CA GLN A 17 4.63 2.89 -5.84
C GLN A 17 4.50 1.48 -5.26
N ALA A 18 4.71 1.35 -3.95
CA ALA A 18 4.39 0.12 -3.25
C ALA A 18 2.92 -0.23 -3.51
N GLN A 19 2.66 -1.47 -3.92
CA GLN A 19 1.31 -1.94 -4.16
C GLN A 19 0.58 -2.09 -2.82
N ASN A 20 -0.12 -1.04 -2.44
CA ASN A 20 -0.94 -0.98 -1.23
C ASN A 20 -2.27 -1.73 -1.36
N THR A 21 -2.57 -2.30 -2.53
CA THR A 21 -3.83 -3.00 -2.82
C THR A 21 -3.54 -4.38 -3.39
N GLN A 22 -4.04 -5.42 -2.75
CA GLN A 22 -3.93 -6.80 -3.23
C GLN A 22 -5.31 -7.34 -3.59
N ILE A 23 -5.36 -8.13 -4.66
CA ILE A 23 -6.58 -8.76 -5.16
C ILE A 23 -6.36 -10.28 -5.13
N SER A 24 -7.37 -11.03 -4.67
CA SER A 24 -7.33 -12.49 -4.67
C SER A 24 -7.24 -13.05 -6.09
N PRO A 25 -6.75 -14.30 -6.28
CA PRO A 25 -6.63 -14.91 -7.60
C PRO A 25 -7.94 -14.96 -8.40
N ASP A 26 -9.07 -15.08 -7.72
CA ASP A 26 -10.40 -15.11 -8.31
C ASP A 26 -11.03 -13.71 -8.50
N GLY A 27 -10.34 -12.64 -8.12
CA GLY A 27 -10.79 -11.26 -8.25
C GLY A 27 -11.87 -10.83 -7.25
N ASN A 28 -12.37 -11.72 -6.39
CA ASN A 28 -13.51 -11.41 -5.53
C ASN A 28 -13.15 -10.64 -4.27
N VAL A 29 -11.93 -10.79 -3.76
CA VAL A 29 -11.47 -10.13 -2.54
C VAL A 29 -10.43 -9.08 -2.88
N LYS A 30 -10.62 -7.87 -2.37
CA LYS A 30 -9.64 -6.78 -2.45
C LYS A 30 -9.28 -6.34 -1.05
N VAL A 31 -7.99 -6.24 -0.76
CA VAL A 31 -7.44 -5.73 0.51
C VAL A 31 -6.64 -4.48 0.21
N THR A 32 -6.88 -3.38 0.94
CA THR A 32 -6.01 -2.20 0.91
C THR A 32 -5.31 -2.02 2.24
N PHE A 33 -4.04 -1.62 2.20
CA PHE A 33 -3.18 -1.31 3.34
C PHE A 33 -2.74 0.14 3.25
N GLU A 34 -3.00 0.92 4.30
CA GLU A 34 -2.74 2.35 4.32
C GLU A 34 -2.22 2.79 5.70
N LEU A 35 -1.50 3.91 5.73
CA LEU A 35 -1.16 4.61 6.96
C LEU A 35 -2.09 5.81 7.11
N ASN A 36 -2.61 6.03 8.32
CA ASN A 36 -3.30 7.28 8.62
C ASN A 36 -2.28 8.45 8.75
N PRO A 37 -2.73 9.71 8.91
CA PRO A 37 -1.82 10.86 9.05
C PRO A 37 -0.85 10.77 10.23
N SER A 38 -1.17 9.98 11.25
CA SER A 38 -0.31 9.73 12.42
C SER A 38 0.64 8.53 12.22
N GLY A 39 0.66 7.93 11.03
CA GLY A 39 1.48 6.75 10.72
C GLY A 39 0.92 5.43 11.26
N LYS A 40 -0.31 5.40 11.81
CA LYS A 40 -0.93 4.18 12.31
C LYS A 40 -1.46 3.33 11.15
N PRO A 41 -1.02 2.07 10.98
CA PRO A 41 -1.44 1.24 9.87
C PRO A 41 -2.88 0.75 10.06
N PHE A 42 -3.63 0.72 8.97
CA PHE A 42 -4.97 0.13 8.89
C PHE A 42 -5.18 -0.60 7.58
N TYR A 43 -6.22 -1.43 7.55
CA TYR A 43 -6.66 -2.11 6.34
C TYR A 43 -8.17 -1.97 6.11
N LYS A 44 -8.59 -2.21 4.87
CA LYS A 44 -9.99 -2.34 4.44
C LYS A 44 -10.12 -3.57 3.54
N ILE A 45 -11.25 -4.27 3.59
CA ILE A 45 -11.54 -5.43 2.74
C ILE A 45 -12.86 -5.25 2.01
N TRP A 46 -12.84 -5.54 0.71
CA TRP A 46 -14.02 -5.65 -0.13
C TRP A 46 -14.19 -7.09 -0.60
N TYR A 47 -15.42 -7.56 -0.60
CA TYR A 47 -15.84 -8.79 -1.28
C TYR A 47 -16.86 -8.42 -2.35
N LYS A 48 -16.60 -8.78 -3.62
CA LYS A 48 -17.48 -8.48 -4.76
C LYS A 48 -17.96 -7.02 -4.77
N ASN A 49 -17.01 -6.09 -4.65
CA ASN A 49 -17.21 -4.64 -4.60
C ASN A 49 -17.97 -4.10 -3.37
N GLN A 50 -18.37 -4.94 -2.42
CA GLN A 50 -18.97 -4.51 -1.15
C GLN A 50 -17.89 -4.45 -0.06
N GLU A 51 -17.81 -3.32 0.65
CA GLU A 51 -16.90 -3.19 1.80
C GLU A 51 -17.42 -4.07 2.95
N VAL A 52 -16.69 -5.15 3.26
CA VAL A 52 -17.05 -6.12 4.30
C VAL A 52 -16.25 -5.91 5.59
N ILE A 53 -15.04 -5.34 5.47
CA ILE A 53 -14.27 -4.85 6.62
C ILE A 53 -13.93 -3.40 6.37
N LYS A 54 -14.54 -2.54 7.19
CA LYS A 54 -14.22 -1.11 7.26
C LYS A 54 -12.80 -0.92 7.80
N GLN A 55 -12.32 0.32 7.75
CA GLN A 55 -11.04 0.73 8.31
C GLN A 55 -10.77 0.11 9.70
N SER A 56 -9.84 -0.84 9.73
CA SER A 56 -9.48 -1.60 10.91
C SER A 56 -7.99 -1.44 11.17
N TYR A 57 -7.64 -0.92 12.35
CA TYR A 57 -6.25 -0.66 12.71
C TYR A 57 -5.51 -1.95 13.03
N MET A 58 -4.22 -1.95 12.74
CA MET A 58 -3.29 -3.03 13.06
C MET A 58 -2.06 -2.49 13.80
N GLY A 59 -1.44 -3.32 14.63
CA GLY A 59 -0.30 -2.93 15.45
C GLY A 59 -0.14 -3.85 16.66
N LEU A 60 1.00 -3.74 17.32
CA LEU A 60 1.33 -4.48 18.53
C LEU A 60 1.75 -3.50 19.62
N GLU A 61 1.29 -3.75 20.85
CA GLU A 61 1.80 -3.06 22.03
C GLU A 61 2.90 -3.92 22.65
N LEU A 62 4.10 -3.36 22.75
CA LEU A 62 5.25 -4.07 23.32
C LEU A 62 5.48 -3.60 24.76
N LYS A 63 5.76 -4.55 25.66
CA LYS A 63 6.18 -4.24 27.02
C LYS A 63 7.51 -3.50 26.97
N LYS A 64 7.58 -2.33 27.62
CA LYS A 64 8.82 -1.59 27.77
C LYS A 64 9.59 -2.13 28.98
N TYR A 65 10.82 -2.59 28.76
CA TYR A 65 11.78 -2.86 29.81
C TYR A 65 12.67 -1.63 29.93
N TYR A 66 12.80 -1.09 31.14
CA TYR A 66 13.66 0.02 31.49
C TYR A 66 14.89 -0.50 32.22
#